data_AF-A0A1E1LTM0-F1
#
_entry.id   AF-A0A1E1LTM0-F1
#
_cell.length_a   1.000
_cell.length_b   1.000
_cell.length_c   1.000
_cell.angle_alpha   90.00
_cell.angle_beta   90.00
_cell.angle_gamma   90.00
#
_symmetry.space_group_name_H-M   'P 1'
#
loop_
_entity.id
_entity.type
_entity.pdbx_description
1 polymer ?
#
loop_
_entity_poly.entity_id
_entity_poly.type
_entity_poly.pdbx_seq_one_letter_code
_entity_poly.pdbx_strand_id
1 'polypeptide(L)'
;MAHGCDPCDRYFSSQQALQQHLDSPAHDFDCDECDRSFNSQQALQQHLNSSAHIPKDLISYHGVPRAEVAPVFATACRLRFIRPTADSLTKQVKTNLEEAVLSAIMAAALRLLPTDDTVEGIALRTEQSRVKAAKAKFAEDSFCMDLTRLGYKFRRESQQEGEAVTPDIRFDEPISVLGELCWWLEFKNYFGFRKNPFVAAKDKRQFLKYATQIGPGAVVYKLGFETSHVNIEGVVTFREKEVLQGLRSQTI
;
A
#
# COMPACT_ATOMS: atom_id res chain seq x y z
N MET A 1 38.59 12.42 1.01
CA MET A 1 38.55 11.23 0.13
C MET A 1 37.91 11.66 -1.19
N ALA A 2 38.43 11.21 -2.32
CA ALA A 2 37.82 11.47 -3.62
C ALA A 2 36.70 10.46 -3.87
N HIS A 3 35.56 10.90 -4.39
CA HIS A 3 34.40 10.05 -4.67
C HIS A 3 34.34 9.78 -6.18
N GLY A 4 34.66 8.56 -6.60
CA GLY A 4 34.69 8.16 -8.01
C GLY A 4 33.33 7.75 -8.55
N CYS A 5 33.09 8.02 -9.83
CA CYS A 5 31.95 7.54 -10.59
C CYS A 5 32.39 6.39 -11.49
N ASP A 6 31.97 5.17 -11.17
CA ASP A 6 32.37 3.97 -11.92
C ASP A 6 31.94 3.98 -13.41
N PRO A 7 30.77 4.54 -13.81
CA PRO A 7 30.40 4.64 -15.21
C PRO A 7 31.31 5.50 -16.11
N CYS A 8 32.09 6.45 -15.55
CA CYS A 8 32.89 7.37 -16.37
C CYS A 8 34.22 7.80 -15.76
N ASP A 9 34.65 7.13 -14.69
CA ASP A 9 35.90 7.36 -13.96
C ASP A 9 36.14 8.81 -13.51
N ARG A 10 35.06 9.61 -13.36
CA ARG A 10 35.15 10.99 -12.85
C ARG A 10 35.22 11.01 -11.33
N TYR A 11 36.07 11.87 -10.79
CA TYR A 11 36.21 12.07 -9.34
C TYR A 11 35.57 13.37 -8.88
N PHE A 12 34.84 13.28 -7.78
CA PHE A 12 34.11 14.38 -7.16
C PHE A 12 34.68 14.69 -5.78
N SER A 13 34.58 15.96 -5.39
CA SER A 13 35.07 16.48 -4.12
C SER A 13 34.23 16.07 -2.91
N SER A 14 33.02 15.54 -3.13
CA SER A 14 32.12 15.06 -2.09
C SER A 14 31.16 13.97 -2.60
N GLN A 15 30.64 13.15 -1.68
CA GLN A 15 29.63 12.15 -1.98
C GLN A 15 28.34 12.77 -2.55
N GLN A 16 27.96 13.95 -2.07
CA GLN A 16 26.77 14.66 -2.57
C GLN A 16 26.94 15.10 -4.02
N ALA A 17 28.14 15.54 -4.41
CA ALA A 17 28.45 15.90 -5.80
C ALA A 17 28.46 14.68 -6.71
N LEU A 18 28.94 13.52 -6.24
CA LEU A 18 28.84 12.25 -6.95
C LEU A 18 27.37 11.84 -7.14
N GLN A 19 26.54 11.96 -6.10
CA GLN A 19 25.12 11.61 -6.19
C GLN A 19 24.38 12.49 -7.22
N GLN A 20 24.60 13.81 -7.16
CA GLN A 20 24.01 14.73 -8.15
C GLN A 20 24.46 14.42 -9.58
N HIS A 21 25.69 13.94 -9.76
CA HIS A 21 26.18 13.50 -11.05
C HIS A 21 25.48 12.22 -11.55
N LEU A 22 25.29 11.22 -10.69
CA LEU A 22 24.60 9.96 -11.01
C LEU A 22 23.09 10.14 -11.25
N ASP A 23 22.51 11.20 -10.69
CA ASP A 23 21.10 11.60 -10.93
C ASP A 23 20.94 12.53 -12.15
N SER A 24 22.03 12.89 -12.83
CA SER A 24 22.00 13.68 -14.06
C SER A 24 21.92 12.80 -15.31
N PRO A 25 21.47 13.33 -16.48
CA PRO A 25 21.44 12.59 -17.75
C PRO A 25 22.83 12.27 -18.34
N ALA A 26 23.88 12.31 -17.52
CA ALA A 26 25.23 12.03 -17.96
C ALA A 26 25.41 10.55 -18.34
N HIS A 27 24.60 9.66 -17.76
CA HIS A 27 24.64 8.22 -18.00
C HIS A 27 23.23 7.69 -18.23
N ASP A 28 23.13 6.72 -19.13
CA ASP A 28 21.99 5.82 -19.20
C ASP A 28 22.32 4.57 -18.38
N PHE A 29 21.36 4.13 -17.59
CA PHE A 29 21.45 3.00 -16.69
C PHE A 29 20.52 1.90 -17.21
N ASP A 30 21.11 0.89 -17.84
CA ASP A 30 20.37 -0.22 -18.42
C ASP A 30 19.98 -1.24 -17.35
N CYS A 31 18.84 -1.89 -17.56
CA CYS A 31 18.46 -3.04 -16.76
C CYS A 31 19.06 -4.31 -17.38
N ASP A 32 19.78 -5.11 -16.59
CA ASP A 32 20.35 -6.37 -17.08
C ASP A 32 19.29 -7.46 -17.32
N GLU A 33 18.09 -7.28 -16.77
CA GLU A 33 16.99 -8.24 -16.84
C GLU A 33 15.91 -7.86 -17.88
N CYS A 34 15.99 -6.67 -18.52
CA CYS A 34 15.14 -6.30 -19.66
C CYS A 34 15.74 -5.16 -20.50
N ASP A 35 15.25 -4.97 -21.72
CA ASP A 35 15.76 -3.94 -22.66
C ASP A 35 15.35 -2.48 -22.31
N ARG A 36 15.19 -2.13 -21.03
CA ARG A 36 14.84 -0.78 -20.59
C ARG A 36 16.04 -0.03 -20.03
N SER A 37 16.22 1.20 -20.51
CA SER A 37 17.23 2.15 -20.06
C SER A 37 16.61 3.28 -19.23
N PHE A 38 17.33 3.73 -18.21
CA PHE A 38 16.90 4.78 -17.30
C PHE A 38 17.93 5.90 -17.26
N ASN A 39 17.48 7.15 -17.19
CA ASN A 39 18.36 8.32 -17.21
C ASN A 39 18.95 8.71 -15.83
N SER A 40 18.78 7.86 -14.82
CA SER A 40 19.33 8.04 -13.48
C SER A 40 19.39 6.72 -12.73
N GLN A 41 20.38 6.58 -11.83
CA GLN A 41 20.52 5.38 -11.01
C GLN A 41 19.32 5.17 -10.07
N GLN A 42 18.73 6.26 -9.56
CA GLN A 42 17.54 6.18 -8.72
C GLN A 42 16.33 5.60 -9.49
N ALA A 43 16.17 5.95 -10.77
CA ALA A 43 15.10 5.43 -11.60
C ALA A 43 15.28 3.93 -11.93
N LEU A 44 16.52 3.50 -12.23
CA LEU A 44 16.84 2.08 -12.38
C LEU A 44 16.58 1.31 -11.07
N GLN A 45 17.00 1.84 -9.92
CA GLN A 45 16.75 1.21 -8.63
C GLN A 45 15.25 1.10 -8.31
N GLN A 46 14.43 2.10 -8.67
CA GLN A 46 12.97 1.98 -8.54
C GLN A 46 12.38 0.91 -9.47
N HIS A 47 12.94 0.74 -10.66
CA HIS A 47 12.53 -0.29 -11.60
C HIS A 47 12.87 -1.71 -11.13
N LEU A 48 14.09 -1.93 -10.63
CA LEU A 48 14.51 -3.21 -10.07
C LEU A 48 13.72 -3.57 -8.80
N ASN A 49 13.36 -2.57 -8.00
CA ASN A 49 12.46 -2.74 -6.86
C ASN A 49 10.97 -2.81 -7.24
N SER A 50 10.64 -2.78 -8.54
CA SER A 50 9.27 -2.92 -9.03
C SER A 50 8.99 -4.35 -9.46
N SER A 51 7.72 -4.68 -9.72
CA SER A 51 7.31 -5.99 -10.21
C SER A 51 7.67 -6.25 -11.69
N ALA A 52 8.65 -5.53 -12.26
CA ALA A 52 9.01 -5.60 -13.67
C ALA A 52 9.65 -6.95 -14.07
N HIS A 53 10.35 -7.61 -13.13
CA HIS A 53 11.06 -8.88 -13.39
C HIS A 53 10.50 -10.07 -12.61
N ILE A 54 9.34 -9.90 -11.98
CA ILE A 54 8.72 -10.98 -11.22
C ILE A 54 7.95 -11.89 -12.19
N PRO A 55 8.22 -13.21 -12.23
CA PRO A 55 7.54 -14.14 -13.11
C PRO A 55 6.02 -14.12 -12.90
N LYS A 56 5.27 -13.96 -13.99
CA LYS A 56 3.80 -13.82 -13.99
C LYS A 56 3.06 -15.05 -13.44
N ASP A 57 3.73 -16.20 -13.31
CA ASP A 57 3.16 -17.44 -12.78
C ASP A 57 3.18 -17.52 -11.23
N LEU A 58 3.95 -16.64 -10.58
CA LEU A 58 3.82 -16.31 -9.15
C LEU A 58 3.02 -15.02 -9.05
N ILE A 59 1.68 -15.06 -9.18
CA ILE A 59 0.86 -13.84 -8.98
C ILE A 59 0.81 -13.50 -7.49
N SER A 60 1.90 -12.89 -7.00
CA SER A 60 1.90 -12.07 -5.80
C SER A 60 1.31 -10.72 -6.20
N TYR A 61 0.21 -10.32 -5.58
CA TYR A 61 -0.37 -9.00 -5.81
C TYR A 61 0.61 -7.93 -5.30
N HIS A 62 1.25 -7.21 -6.22
CA HIS A 62 2.21 -6.13 -5.90
C HIS A 62 1.57 -4.74 -5.76
N GLY A 63 0.24 -4.66 -5.84
CA GLY A 63 -0.50 -3.41 -5.85
C GLY A 63 -0.87 -2.94 -7.26
N VAL A 64 -1.82 -2.00 -7.33
CA VAL A 64 -2.27 -1.40 -8.58
C VAL A 64 -1.36 -0.22 -8.94
N PRO A 65 -0.76 -0.18 -10.14
CA PRO A 65 0.02 0.96 -10.58
C PRO A 65 -0.80 2.25 -10.61
N ARG A 66 -0.18 3.37 -10.21
CA ARG A 66 -0.82 4.71 -10.28
C ARG A 66 -1.31 5.05 -11.69
N ALA A 67 -0.59 4.57 -12.73
CA ALA A 67 -0.98 4.77 -14.12
C ALA A 67 -2.36 4.16 -14.46
N GLU A 68 -2.78 3.12 -13.74
CA GLU A 68 -4.11 2.51 -13.89
C GLU A 68 -5.16 3.20 -13.01
N VAL A 69 -4.78 3.60 -11.79
CA VAL A 69 -5.69 4.27 -10.85
C VAL A 69 -6.02 5.71 -11.29
N ALA A 70 -5.03 6.46 -11.78
CA ALA A 70 -5.17 7.89 -12.04
C ALA A 70 -6.22 8.24 -13.12
N PRO A 71 -6.28 7.56 -14.29
CA PRO A 71 -7.30 7.82 -15.31
C PRO A 71 -8.72 7.51 -14.81
N VAL A 72 -8.86 6.43 -14.04
CA VAL A 72 -10.15 6.04 -13.44
C VAL A 72 -10.57 7.07 -12.39
N PHE A 73 -9.65 7.49 -11.52
CA PHE A 73 -9.92 8.51 -10.51
C PHE A 73 -10.28 9.87 -11.14
N ALA A 74 -9.58 10.29 -12.19
CA ALA A 74 -9.87 11.52 -12.92
C ALA A 74 -11.27 11.48 -13.56
N THR A 75 -11.63 10.34 -14.16
CA THR A 75 -12.96 10.12 -14.74
C THR A 75 -14.04 10.10 -13.66
N ALA A 76 -13.82 9.42 -12.54
CA ALA A 76 -14.71 9.44 -11.39
C ALA A 76 -14.90 10.86 -10.84
N CYS A 77 -13.83 11.67 -10.78
CA CYS A 77 -13.92 13.07 -10.40
C CYS A 77 -14.77 13.88 -11.38
N ARG A 78 -14.61 13.70 -12.68
CA ARG A 78 -15.41 14.41 -13.71
C ARG A 78 -16.89 14.07 -13.62
N LEU A 79 -17.21 12.80 -13.33
CA LEU A 79 -18.59 12.32 -13.28
C LEU A 79 -19.22 12.44 -11.88
N ARG A 80 -18.49 12.85 -10.84
CA ARG A 80 -18.97 12.80 -9.44
C ARG A 80 -20.32 13.47 -9.17
N PHE A 81 -20.69 14.48 -9.97
CA PHE A 81 -21.96 15.20 -9.86
C PHE A 81 -23.18 14.41 -10.38
N ILE A 82 -22.96 13.43 -11.26
CA ILE A 82 -24.02 12.57 -11.81
C ILE A 82 -24.05 11.17 -11.17
N ARG A 83 -23.24 10.92 -10.13
CA ARG A 83 -23.12 9.63 -9.43
C ARG A 83 -23.03 8.43 -10.40
N PRO A 84 -21.93 8.30 -11.17
CA PRO A 84 -21.78 7.20 -12.12
C PRO A 84 -21.83 5.86 -11.39
N THR A 85 -22.23 4.79 -12.10
CA THR A 85 -22.06 3.41 -11.62
C THR A 85 -20.67 2.88 -11.98
N ALA A 86 -20.22 1.79 -11.33
CA ALA A 86 -18.95 1.13 -11.66
C ALA A 86 -18.90 0.74 -13.15
N ASP A 87 -19.97 0.13 -13.67
CA ASP A 87 -20.16 -0.19 -15.08
C ASP A 87 -19.95 0.98 -16.04
N SER A 88 -20.46 2.16 -15.66
CA SER A 88 -20.35 3.37 -16.48
C SER A 88 -18.90 3.86 -16.57
N LEU A 89 -18.12 3.68 -15.49
CA LEU A 89 -16.70 4.02 -15.46
C LEU A 89 -15.85 3.01 -16.24
N THR A 90 -16.12 1.71 -16.09
CA THR A 90 -15.39 0.65 -16.80
C THR A 90 -15.49 0.85 -18.31
N LYS A 91 -16.69 1.17 -18.81
CA LYS A 91 -16.94 1.42 -20.24
C LYS A 91 -16.21 2.66 -20.77
N GLN A 92 -16.05 3.71 -19.97
CA GLN A 92 -15.37 4.94 -20.39
C GLN A 92 -13.84 4.85 -20.34
N VAL A 93 -13.28 4.15 -19.35
CA VAL A 93 -11.83 4.19 -19.06
C VAL A 93 -11.09 2.96 -19.61
N LYS A 94 -11.81 1.95 -20.13
CA LYS A 94 -11.23 0.67 -20.62
C LYS A 94 -10.24 0.09 -19.61
N THR A 95 -10.71 -0.11 -18.38
CA THR A 95 -9.90 -0.57 -17.25
C THR A 95 -10.23 -2.03 -16.92
N ASN A 96 -9.22 -2.78 -16.46
CA ASN A 96 -9.36 -4.16 -15.99
C ASN A 96 -9.35 -4.25 -14.46
N LEU A 97 -9.48 -3.11 -13.76
CA LEU A 97 -9.52 -3.11 -12.30
C LEU A 97 -10.77 -3.83 -11.78
N GLU A 98 -10.59 -4.57 -10.69
CA GLU A 98 -11.69 -5.25 -10.02
C GLU A 98 -12.77 -4.25 -9.56
N GLU A 99 -14.03 -4.68 -9.59
CA GLU A 99 -15.19 -3.84 -9.26
C GLU A 99 -15.09 -3.21 -7.86
N ALA A 100 -14.52 -3.94 -6.90
CA ALA A 100 -14.34 -3.43 -5.55
C ALA A 100 -13.31 -2.28 -5.49
N VAL A 101 -12.27 -2.32 -6.32
CA VAL A 101 -11.26 -1.25 -6.45
C VAL A 101 -11.89 -0.03 -7.15
N LEU A 102 -12.68 -0.25 -8.21
CA LEU A 102 -13.43 0.81 -8.89
C LEU A 102 -14.39 1.52 -7.93
N SER A 103 -15.15 0.75 -7.14
CA SER A 103 -16.04 1.26 -6.11
C SER A 103 -15.30 2.08 -5.05
N ALA A 104 -14.10 1.66 -4.65
CA ALA A 104 -13.26 2.41 -3.73
C ALA A 104 -12.75 3.73 -4.33
N ILE A 105 -12.36 3.72 -5.62
CA ILE A 105 -11.93 4.92 -6.37
C ILE A 105 -13.08 5.93 -6.45
N MET A 106 -14.28 5.45 -6.78
CA MET A 106 -15.50 6.27 -6.82
C MET A 106 -15.81 6.89 -5.45
N ALA A 107 -15.82 6.07 -4.40
CA ALA A 107 -16.05 6.54 -3.04
C ALA A 107 -14.98 7.56 -2.61
N ALA A 108 -13.74 7.44 -3.10
CA ALA A 108 -12.68 8.40 -2.86
C ALA A 108 -12.88 9.73 -3.62
N ALA A 109 -13.44 9.71 -4.83
CA ALA A 109 -13.76 10.89 -5.63
C ALA A 109 -14.99 11.65 -5.08
N LEU A 110 -16.01 10.92 -4.62
CA LEU A 110 -17.21 11.52 -4.01
C LEU A 110 -16.90 12.31 -2.73
N ARG A 111 -15.84 11.96 -2.00
CA ARG A 111 -15.37 12.72 -0.82
C ARG A 111 -14.82 14.11 -1.15
N LEU A 112 -14.58 14.42 -2.43
CA LEU A 112 -14.16 15.75 -2.88
C LEU A 112 -15.35 16.69 -3.15
N LEU A 113 -16.59 16.21 -2.99
CA LEU A 113 -17.76 17.08 -3.03
C LEU A 113 -17.79 17.96 -1.77
N PRO A 114 -18.35 19.19 -1.86
CA PRO A 114 -18.59 20.03 -0.69
C PRO A 114 -19.38 19.28 0.38
N THR A 115 -19.07 19.56 1.64
CA THR A 115 -19.79 18.98 2.77
C THR A 115 -21.19 19.58 2.87
N ASP A 116 -22.18 18.72 3.07
CA ASP A 116 -23.54 19.14 3.41
C ASP A 116 -23.61 19.34 4.92
N ASP A 117 -23.58 20.61 5.34
CA ASP A 117 -23.60 21.04 6.74
C ASP A 117 -25.01 21.33 7.27
N THR A 118 -26.05 20.95 6.51
CA THR A 118 -27.42 20.87 7.03
C THR A 118 -27.53 19.81 8.12
N VAL A 119 -28.58 19.89 8.94
CA VAL A 119 -28.81 18.91 10.02
C VAL A 119 -28.96 17.51 9.44
N GLU A 120 -29.66 17.38 8.32
CA GLU A 120 -29.84 16.14 7.57
C GLU A 120 -28.51 15.63 7.01
N GLY A 121 -27.69 16.52 6.43
CA GLY A 121 -26.36 16.19 5.91
C GLY A 121 -25.38 15.72 6.99
N ILE A 122 -25.41 16.32 8.17
CA ILE A 122 -24.62 15.90 9.33
C ILE A 122 -25.11 14.55 9.86
N ALA A 123 -26.43 14.35 10.01
CA ALA A 123 -27.01 13.08 10.44
C ALA A 123 -26.65 11.94 9.48
N LEU A 124 -26.75 12.18 8.16
CA LEU A 124 -26.39 11.21 7.14
C LEU A 124 -24.91 10.84 7.18
N ARG A 125 -24.00 11.82 7.31
CA ARG A 125 -22.55 11.55 7.42
C ARG A 125 -22.21 10.78 8.70
N THR A 126 -22.90 11.08 9.80
CA THR A 126 -22.73 10.38 11.07
C THR A 126 -23.14 8.92 10.94
N GLU A 127 -24.31 8.66 10.37
CA GLU A 127 -24.81 7.31 10.14
C GLU A 127 -23.92 6.53 9.16
N GLN A 128 -23.50 7.15 8.06
CA GLN A 128 -22.55 6.54 7.12
C GLN A 128 -21.22 6.19 7.78
N SER A 129 -20.71 7.06 8.66
CA SER A 129 -19.49 6.81 9.43
C SER A 129 -19.67 5.65 10.40
N ARG A 130 -20.82 5.56 11.08
CA ARG A 130 -21.19 4.44 11.97
C ARG A 130 -21.26 3.12 11.21
N VAL A 131 -21.97 3.07 10.08
CA VAL A 131 -22.07 1.89 9.23
C VAL A 131 -20.69 1.46 8.71
N LYS A 132 -19.86 2.43 8.30
CA LYS A 132 -18.50 2.14 7.84
C LYS A 132 -17.63 1.57 8.97
N ALA A 133 -17.72 2.12 10.18
CA ALA A 133 -17.01 1.60 11.34
C ALA A 133 -17.45 0.17 11.69
N ALA A 134 -18.75 -0.11 11.68
CA ALA A 134 -19.28 -1.46 11.91
C ALA A 134 -18.77 -2.47 10.85
N LYS A 135 -18.75 -2.06 9.57
CA LYS A 135 -18.19 -2.88 8.48
C LYS A 135 -16.69 -3.11 8.64
N ALA A 136 -15.93 -2.10 9.07
CA ALA A 136 -14.50 -2.23 9.33
C ALA A 136 -14.22 -3.23 10.46
N LYS A 137 -14.92 -3.09 11.58
CA LYS A 137 -14.82 -4.03 12.71
C LYS A 137 -15.16 -5.45 12.31
N PHE A 138 -16.27 -5.66 11.58
CA PHE A 138 -16.65 -6.98 11.09
C PHE A 138 -15.58 -7.60 10.17
N ALA A 139 -15.00 -6.80 9.27
CA ALA A 139 -13.95 -7.29 8.37
C ALA A 139 -12.67 -7.67 9.12
N GLU A 140 -12.29 -6.89 10.14
CA GLU A 140 -11.15 -7.18 11.00
C GLU A 140 -11.38 -8.45 11.86
N ASP A 141 -12.57 -8.58 12.46
CA ASP A 141 -12.98 -9.78 13.19
C ASP A 141 -12.91 -11.02 12.30
N SER A 142 -13.42 -10.93 11.06
CA SER A 142 -13.35 -12.01 10.09
C SER A 142 -11.91 -12.40 9.75
N PHE A 143 -11.03 -11.41 9.55
CA PHE A 143 -9.62 -11.66 9.25
C PHE A 143 -8.92 -12.36 10.43
N CYS A 144 -9.16 -11.90 11.66
CA CYS A 144 -8.64 -12.55 12.86
C CYS A 144 -9.13 -14.00 12.98
N MET A 145 -10.44 -14.24 12.75
CA MET A 145 -11.00 -15.60 12.78
C MET A 145 -10.33 -16.52 11.76
N ASP A 146 -10.01 -16.01 10.55
CA ASP A 146 -9.32 -16.81 9.54
C ASP A 146 -7.88 -17.14 9.96
N LEU A 147 -7.14 -16.20 10.57
CA LEU A 147 -5.81 -16.50 11.13
C LEU A 147 -5.88 -17.56 12.24
N THR A 148 -6.87 -17.47 13.13
CA THR A 148 -7.08 -18.47 14.19
C THR A 148 -7.41 -19.85 13.60
N ARG A 149 -8.23 -19.91 12.54
CA ARG A 149 -8.54 -21.18 11.84
C ARG A 149 -7.32 -21.80 11.18
N LEU A 150 -6.35 -20.99 10.76
CA LEU A 150 -5.07 -21.45 10.23
C LEU A 150 -4.06 -21.84 11.34
N GLY A 151 -4.46 -21.74 12.61
CA GLY A 151 -3.63 -22.19 13.74
C GLY A 151 -2.65 -21.14 14.28
N TYR A 152 -2.67 -19.91 13.75
CA TYR A 152 -1.80 -18.85 14.24
C TYR A 152 -2.29 -18.29 15.58
N LYS A 153 -1.36 -18.12 16.52
CA LYS A 153 -1.59 -17.55 17.84
C LYS A 153 -1.15 -16.09 17.85
N PHE A 154 -2.03 -15.20 18.29
CA PHE A 154 -1.78 -13.76 18.32
C PHE A 154 -2.64 -13.08 19.38
N ARG A 155 -2.29 -11.85 19.73
CA ARG A 155 -3.03 -10.95 20.61
C ARG A 155 -3.66 -9.83 19.77
N ARG A 156 -4.92 -9.51 20.04
CA ARG A 156 -5.63 -8.39 19.41
C ARG A 156 -5.39 -7.09 20.17
N GLU A 157 -5.73 -5.94 19.57
CA GLU A 157 -5.60 -4.61 20.20
C GLU A 157 -6.17 -4.60 21.64
N SER A 158 -7.36 -5.18 21.84
CA SER A 158 -8.03 -5.24 23.15
C SER A 158 -7.29 -6.06 24.22
N GLN A 159 -6.28 -6.85 23.84
CA GLN A 159 -5.49 -7.71 24.73
C GLN A 159 -4.09 -7.15 24.99
N GLN A 160 -3.79 -5.94 24.50
CA GLN A 160 -2.48 -5.27 24.59
C GLN A 160 -2.53 -4.06 25.54
N GLU A 161 -3.41 -4.11 26.55
CA GLU A 161 -3.56 -3.02 27.52
C GLU A 161 -2.25 -2.82 28.31
N GLY A 162 -1.78 -1.57 28.36
CA GLY A 162 -0.52 -1.20 29.01
C GLY A 162 0.74 -1.31 28.12
N GLU A 163 0.61 -1.77 26.88
CA GLU A 163 1.72 -1.78 25.92
C GLU A 163 1.95 -0.39 25.28
N ALA A 164 3.19 -0.07 24.97
CA ALA A 164 3.57 1.24 24.39
C ALA A 164 2.99 1.46 22.98
N VAL A 165 2.75 0.36 22.26
CA VAL A 165 2.19 0.32 20.92
C VAL A 165 1.26 -0.89 20.80
N THR A 166 0.11 -0.70 20.14
CA THR A 166 -0.97 -1.68 20.07
C THR A 166 -1.44 -1.86 18.61
N PRO A 167 -0.69 -2.61 17.77
CA PRO A 167 -1.18 -2.99 16.44
C PRO A 167 -2.44 -3.86 16.55
N ASP A 168 -3.25 -3.91 15.49
CA ASP A 168 -4.49 -4.70 15.46
C ASP A 168 -4.25 -6.17 15.82
N ILE A 169 -3.15 -6.73 15.31
CA ILE A 169 -2.70 -8.10 15.56
C ILE A 169 -1.22 -8.05 15.94
N ARG A 170 -0.88 -8.66 17.08
CA ARG A 170 0.48 -8.83 17.57
C ARG A 170 0.80 -10.30 17.77
N PHE A 171 1.93 -10.75 17.26
CA PHE A 171 2.42 -12.11 17.49
C PHE A 171 3.46 -12.12 18.61
N ASP A 172 3.45 -13.18 19.42
CA ASP A 172 4.49 -13.41 20.43
C ASP A 172 5.77 -13.98 19.81
N GLU A 173 5.62 -14.73 18.71
CA GLU A 173 6.70 -15.18 17.84
C GLU A 173 6.37 -14.77 16.39
N PRO A 174 7.36 -14.31 15.61
CA PRO A 174 7.08 -13.77 14.28
C PRO A 174 6.67 -14.87 13.31
N ILE A 175 5.76 -14.53 12.40
CA ILE A 175 5.30 -15.42 11.34
C ILE A 175 5.89 -15.01 9.99
N SER A 176 6.06 -15.95 9.07
CA SER A 176 6.44 -15.62 7.69
C SER A 176 5.19 -15.42 6.84
N VAL A 177 4.95 -14.20 6.35
CA VAL A 177 3.86 -13.90 5.42
C VAL A 177 4.48 -13.71 4.04
N LEU A 178 4.25 -14.66 3.12
CA LEU A 178 4.79 -14.60 1.75
C LEU A 178 6.33 -14.40 1.70
N GLY A 179 7.06 -14.98 2.64
CA GLY A 179 8.52 -14.85 2.75
C GLY A 179 8.99 -13.73 3.67
N GLU A 180 8.10 -12.83 4.10
CA GLU A 180 8.43 -11.68 4.95
C GLU A 180 8.16 -11.95 6.43
N LEU A 181 9.11 -11.63 7.29
CA LEU A 181 8.98 -11.85 8.74
C LEU A 181 8.09 -10.77 9.38
N CYS A 182 7.01 -11.18 10.04
CA CYS A 182 6.02 -10.28 10.61
C CYS A 182 5.77 -10.56 12.10
N TRP A 183 6.04 -9.57 12.95
CA TRP A 183 5.72 -9.55 14.39
C TRP A 183 4.35 -8.93 14.68
N TRP A 184 3.82 -8.16 13.75
CA TRP A 184 2.53 -7.50 13.87
C TRP A 184 1.88 -7.35 12.49
N LEU A 185 0.54 -7.30 12.49
CA LEU A 185 -0.26 -6.93 11.33
C LEU A 185 -1.21 -5.80 11.69
N GLU A 186 -1.35 -4.86 10.77
CA GLU A 186 -2.36 -3.79 10.83
C GLU A 186 -3.35 -3.99 9.68
N PHE A 187 -4.65 -4.08 9.97
CA PHE A 187 -5.68 -4.41 9.00
C PHE A 187 -6.49 -3.17 8.57
N LYS A 188 -6.55 -2.92 7.27
CA LYS A 188 -7.31 -1.81 6.68
C LYS A 188 -8.41 -2.33 5.76
N ASN A 189 -9.67 -2.14 6.15
CA ASN A 189 -10.87 -2.50 5.36
C ASN A 189 -11.16 -1.52 4.19
N TYR A 190 -10.14 -1.06 3.47
CA TYR A 190 -10.29 -0.17 2.33
C TYR A 190 -9.12 -0.32 1.36
N PHE A 191 -9.19 0.34 0.21
CA PHE A 191 -8.12 0.36 -0.77
C PHE A 191 -7.06 1.41 -0.40
N GLY A 192 -5.79 1.02 -0.34
CA GLY A 192 -4.65 1.89 0.01
C GLY A 192 -4.27 2.85 -1.11
N PHE A 193 -4.85 4.05 -1.14
CA PHE A 193 -4.49 5.08 -2.13
C PHE A 193 -3.21 5.83 -1.75
N ARG A 194 -2.34 6.10 -2.71
CA ARG A 194 -1.25 7.07 -2.64
C ARG A 194 -1.83 8.49 -2.55
N LYS A 195 -2.26 8.91 -1.35
CA LYS A 195 -2.81 10.26 -1.09
C LYS A 195 -1.86 11.14 -0.26
N ASN A 196 -1.94 12.44 -0.58
CA ASN A 196 -1.28 13.64 -0.05
C ASN A 196 -0.38 13.45 1.21
N PRO A 197 0.92 13.87 1.18
CA PRO A 197 1.91 13.66 2.25
C PRO A 197 1.46 13.90 3.70
N PHE A 198 0.47 14.78 3.92
CA PHE A 198 -0.03 15.14 5.25
C PHE A 198 -0.91 14.09 5.93
N VAL A 199 -1.68 13.30 5.18
CA VAL A 199 -2.51 12.20 5.74
C VAL A 199 -1.65 10.96 5.98
N ALA A 200 -0.67 10.72 5.10
CA ALA A 200 0.29 9.63 5.24
C ALA A 200 1.21 9.77 6.47
N ALA A 201 1.41 10.98 7.00
CA ALA A 201 2.36 11.20 8.08
C ALA A 201 1.92 10.55 9.41
N LYS A 202 0.62 10.47 9.71
CA LYS A 202 0.14 9.82 10.95
C LYS A 202 0.37 8.32 10.89
N ASP A 203 -0.12 7.68 9.84
CA ASP A 203 -0.01 6.23 9.64
C ASP A 203 1.47 5.82 9.49
N LYS A 204 2.28 6.60 8.75
CA LYS A 204 3.73 6.35 8.66
C LYS A 204 4.42 6.45 10.01
N ARG A 205 4.09 7.44 10.84
CA ARG A 205 4.65 7.54 12.20
C ARG A 205 4.22 6.38 13.08
N GLN A 206 2.98 5.92 12.93
CA GLN A 206 2.45 4.77 13.66
C GLN A 206 3.20 3.50 13.26
N PHE A 207 3.28 3.18 11.97
CA PHE A 207 3.96 1.98 11.48
C PHE A 207 5.45 1.99 11.74
N LEU A 208 6.10 3.16 11.64
CA LEU A 208 7.51 3.31 12.02
C LEU A 208 7.70 3.01 13.51
N LYS A 209 6.81 3.48 14.40
CA LYS A 209 6.88 3.12 15.82
C LYS A 209 6.75 1.63 16.04
N TYR A 210 5.84 0.96 15.33
CA TYR A 210 5.69 -0.50 15.44
C TYR A 210 6.95 -1.23 14.97
N ALA A 211 7.49 -0.85 13.81
CA ALA A 211 8.72 -1.40 13.26
C ALA A 211 9.91 -1.26 14.22
N THR A 212 10.03 -0.09 14.86
CA THR A 212 11.14 0.21 15.79
C THR A 212 10.99 -0.42 17.17
N GLN A 213 9.77 -0.57 17.70
CA GLN A 213 9.54 -1.04 19.07
C GLN A 213 9.25 -2.54 19.17
N ILE A 214 8.63 -3.12 18.13
CA ILE A 214 8.24 -4.53 18.10
C ILE A 214 9.17 -5.30 17.17
N GLY A 215 9.40 -4.78 15.96
CA GLY A 215 10.12 -5.47 14.90
C GLY A 215 9.37 -5.37 13.57
N PRO A 216 9.86 -6.04 12.51
CA PRO A 216 9.25 -5.97 11.19
C PRO A 216 7.79 -6.47 11.22
N GLY A 217 6.95 -5.91 10.35
CA GLY A 217 5.53 -6.25 10.30
C GLY A 217 4.89 -5.83 8.98
N ALA A 218 3.57 -5.98 8.89
CA ALA A 218 2.88 -5.69 7.65
C ALA A 218 1.53 -4.97 7.82
N VAL A 219 1.17 -4.20 6.80
CA VAL A 219 -0.14 -3.59 6.67
C VAL A 219 -0.95 -4.36 5.62
N VAL A 220 -2.11 -4.84 6.01
CA VAL A 220 -2.97 -5.70 5.21
C VAL A 220 -4.19 -4.90 4.75
N TYR A 221 -4.31 -4.68 3.44
CA TYR A 221 -5.46 -4.00 2.84
C TYR A 221 -6.47 -4.99 2.27
N LYS A 222 -7.74 -4.90 2.67
CA LYS A 222 -8.81 -5.79 2.17
C LYS A 222 -8.95 -5.75 0.64
N LEU A 223 -8.93 -4.55 0.08
CA LEU A 223 -9.17 -4.32 -1.35
C LEU A 223 -7.88 -4.21 -2.17
N GLY A 224 -6.71 -4.23 -1.52
CA GLY A 224 -5.43 -3.95 -2.13
C GLY A 224 -4.97 -2.49 -1.99
N PHE A 225 -3.91 -2.11 -2.70
CA PHE A 225 -3.20 -0.85 -2.51
C PHE A 225 -2.54 -0.37 -3.81
N GLU A 226 -2.22 0.92 -3.90
CA GLU A 226 -1.38 1.46 -4.98
C GLU A 226 0.09 1.07 -4.77
N THR A 227 0.82 0.82 -5.85
CA THR A 227 2.28 0.55 -5.78
C THR A 227 3.02 1.67 -5.04
N SER A 228 3.99 1.31 -4.20
CA SER A 228 4.78 2.24 -3.37
C SER A 228 3.94 3.07 -2.38
N HIS A 229 2.83 2.53 -1.88
CA HIS A 229 1.94 3.21 -0.92
C HIS A 229 2.62 3.41 0.44
N VAL A 230 3.25 2.37 0.98
CA VAL A 230 4.05 2.41 2.21
C VAL A 230 5.49 2.10 1.82
N ASN A 231 6.40 3.00 2.19
CA ASN A 231 7.83 2.81 2.01
C ASN A 231 8.49 3.11 3.35
N ILE A 232 8.53 2.10 4.22
CA ILE A 232 9.12 2.15 5.55
C ILE A 232 9.92 0.87 5.70
N GLU A 233 11.18 0.99 6.11
CA GLU A 233 12.04 -0.16 6.36
C GLU A 233 11.43 -1.08 7.42
N GLY A 234 11.36 -2.38 7.12
CA GLY A 234 10.72 -3.37 7.99
C GLY A 234 9.19 -3.36 7.99
N VAL A 235 8.53 -2.58 7.11
CA VAL A 235 7.06 -2.61 6.96
C VAL A 235 6.67 -2.95 5.54
N VAL A 236 6.01 -4.09 5.38
CA VAL A 236 5.54 -4.58 4.08
C VAL A 236 4.04 -4.35 3.92
N THR A 237 3.55 -4.24 2.70
CA THR A 237 2.11 -4.13 2.43
C THR A 237 1.61 -5.34 1.67
N PHE A 238 0.50 -5.91 2.14
CA PHE A 238 -0.15 -7.03 1.49
C PHE A 238 -1.63 -6.76 1.26
N ARG A 239 -2.22 -7.53 0.34
CA ARG A 239 -3.66 -7.62 0.20
C ARG A 239 -4.15 -8.83 0.97
N GLU A 240 -5.32 -8.70 1.62
CA GLU A 240 -5.87 -9.71 2.53
C GLU A 240 -5.91 -11.11 1.92
N LYS A 241 -6.32 -11.21 0.65
CA LYS A 241 -6.48 -12.48 -0.07
C LYS A 241 -5.15 -13.24 -0.16
N GLU A 242 -4.07 -12.54 -0.42
CA GLU A 242 -2.72 -13.06 -0.65
C GLU A 242 -2.06 -13.44 0.67
N VAL A 243 -2.30 -12.69 1.74
CA VAL A 243 -1.91 -13.10 3.11
C VAL A 243 -2.56 -14.43 3.46
N LEU A 244 -3.88 -14.52 3.34
CA LEU A 244 -4.61 -15.74 3.72
C LEU A 244 -4.24 -16.94 2.82
N GLN A 245 -4.00 -16.71 1.53
CA GLN A 245 -3.56 -17.76 0.61
C GLN A 245 -2.12 -18.21 0.90
N GLY A 246 -1.22 -17.26 1.17
CA GLY A 246 0.17 -17.55 1.52
C GLY A 246 0.28 -18.36 2.81
N LEU A 247 -0.43 -17.93 3.85
CA LEU A 247 -0.43 -18.62 5.14
C LEU A 247 -1.04 -20.03 5.03
N ARG A 248 -2.14 -20.21 4.29
CA ARG A 248 -2.72 -21.54 4.01
C ARG A 248 -1.74 -22.51 3.37
N SER A 249 -0.88 -22.01 2.50
CA SER A 249 0.08 -22.83 1.76
C SER A 249 1.27 -23.28 2.63
N GLN A 250 1.47 -22.64 3.80
CA GLN A 250 2.51 -22.98 4.77
C GLN A 250 2.04 -23.94 5.86
N THR A 251 0.73 -24.13 6.01
CA THR A 251 0.13 -24.98 7.05
C THR A 251 -0.05 -26.44 6.59
N ILE A 252 0.57 -26.84 5.46
CA ILE A 252 0.54 -28.21 4.91
C ILE A 252 1.89 -28.88 5.12
#